data_AF-A0A851NLI8-F1
#
_entry.id   AF-A0A851NLI8-F1
#
_cell.length_a   1.000
_cell.length_b   1.000
_cell.length_c   1.000
_cell.angle_alpha   90.00
_cell.angle_beta   90.00
_cell.angle_gamma   90.00
#
_symmetry.space_group_name_H-M   'P 1'
#
loop_
_entity.id
_entity.type
_entity.pdbx_description
1 polymer ?
#
loop_
_entity_poly.entity_id
_entity_poly.type
_entity_poly.pdbx_seq_one_letter_code
_entity_poly.pdbx_strand_id
1 'polypeptide(L)'
;LSVSGKYEEITPPTVAIFSPSKQEIQQKSKATLVCLASGFYPDHLSLVWKVNGAERTEGVGTDEISTSNGSTYSLTSRLRISAQEWSNPLNRFECIAKFFKNEVLESIHKFIYGDAG
;
A
#
# COMPACT_ATOMS: atom_id res chain seq x y z
N LEU A 1 4.93 -6.26 42.88
CA LEU A 1 5.55 -6.02 41.57
C LEU A 1 4.42 -5.89 40.55
N SER A 2 3.89 -4.68 40.36
CA SER A 2 2.90 -4.42 39.31
C SER A 2 3.66 -4.25 38.00
N VAL A 3 3.60 -5.26 37.13
CA VAL A 3 4.05 -5.13 35.74
C VAL A 3 3.02 -4.23 35.04
N SER A 4 3.26 -2.92 35.08
CA SER A 4 2.56 -1.95 34.25
C SER A 4 3.09 -2.09 32.81
N GLY A 5 2.75 -3.20 32.15
CA GLY A 5 2.90 -3.31 30.71
C GLY A 5 1.99 -2.25 30.10
N LYS A 6 2.58 -1.18 29.57
CA LYS A 6 1.85 -0.24 28.73
C LYS A 6 1.29 -1.07 27.56
N TYR A 7 -0.02 -1.27 27.50
CA TYR A 7 -0.66 -1.60 26.24
C TYR A 7 -0.40 -0.40 25.34
N GLU A 8 0.61 -0.49 24.48
CA GLU A 8 0.88 0.59 23.54
C GLU A 8 -0.31 0.71 22.59
N GLU A 9 -0.83 1.92 22.47
CA GLU A 9 -2.03 2.21 21.70
C GLU A 9 -1.78 1.93 20.22
N ILE A 10 -2.60 1.05 19.62
CA ILE A 10 -2.50 0.70 18.21
C ILE A 10 -2.87 1.91 17.36
N THR A 11 -1.93 2.36 16.54
CA THR A 11 -2.13 3.48 15.62
C THR A 11 -2.38 2.94 14.21
N PRO A 12 -3.56 3.18 13.62
CA PRO A 12 -3.86 2.75 12.26
C PRO A 12 -2.96 3.43 11.21
N PRO A 13 -2.67 2.79 10.07
CA PRO A 13 -1.89 3.38 8.99
C PRO A 13 -2.67 4.48 8.28
N THR A 14 -1.96 5.53 7.87
CA THR A 14 -2.41 6.36 6.74
C THR A 14 -1.96 5.71 5.44
N VAL A 15 -2.88 5.52 4.50
CA VAL A 15 -2.58 4.90 3.20
C VAL A 15 -2.68 5.93 2.09
N ALA A 16 -1.67 5.93 1.21
CA ALA A 16 -1.64 6.73 -0.01
C ALA A 16 -1.23 5.87 -1.20
N ILE A 17 -1.78 6.17 -2.38
CA ILE A 17 -1.34 5.58 -3.65
C ILE A 17 -0.82 6.69 -4.55
N PHE A 18 0.38 6.47 -5.09
CA PHE A 18 1.03 7.36 -6.06
C PHE A 18 0.95 6.75 -7.45
N SER A 19 0.57 7.58 -8.42
CA SER A 19 0.55 7.24 -9.83
C SER A 19 1.97 7.01 -10.38
N PRO A 20 2.12 6.26 -11.47
CA PRO A 20 3.38 6.15 -12.17
C PRO A 20 3.89 7.52 -12.66
N SER A 21 5.20 7.64 -12.82
CA SER A 21 5.78 8.84 -13.42
C SER A 21 5.51 8.88 -14.93
N LYS A 22 5.18 10.06 -15.48
CA LYS A 22 5.01 10.22 -16.94
C LYS A 22 6.26 9.79 -17.72
N GLN A 23 7.44 10.04 -17.16
CA GLN A 23 8.72 9.65 -17.76
C GLN A 23 8.85 8.12 -17.89
N GLU A 24 8.47 7.35 -16.87
CA GLU A 24 8.51 5.88 -16.92
C GLU A 24 7.60 5.34 -18.04
N ILE A 25 6.38 5.88 -18.12
CA ILE A 25 5.40 5.49 -19.15
C ILE A 25 5.97 5.78 -20.54
N GLN A 26 6.44 7.01 -20.78
CA GLN A 26 6.89 7.45 -22.10
C GLN A 26 8.20 6.77 -22.54
N GLN A 27 9.15 6.57 -21.63
CA GLN A 27 10.48 6.07 -22.00
C GLN A 27 10.60 4.55 -21.92
N LYS A 28 9.81 3.90 -21.05
CA LYS A 28 9.94 2.46 -20.77
C LYS A 28 8.70 1.65 -21.12
N SER A 29 7.60 2.29 -21.53
CA SER A 29 6.30 1.64 -21.76
C SER A 29 5.82 0.79 -20.56
N LYS A 30 6.21 1.21 -19.36
CA LYS A 30 5.92 0.56 -18.08
C LYS A 30 5.31 1.57 -17.12
N ALA A 31 4.57 1.07 -16.14
CA ALA A 31 3.95 1.87 -15.11
C ALA A 31 4.17 1.20 -13.75
N THR A 32 4.72 1.94 -12.80
CA THR A 32 4.86 1.50 -11.41
C THR A 32 3.97 2.35 -10.50
N LEU A 33 2.92 1.74 -9.94
CA LEU A 33 2.16 2.35 -8.85
C LEU A 33 2.86 2.08 -7.53
N VAL A 34 2.75 3.02 -6.60
CA VAL A 34 3.33 2.89 -5.25
C VAL A 34 2.23 3.08 -4.21
N CYS A 35 2.07 2.12 -3.31
CA CYS A 35 1.25 2.23 -2.12
C CYS A 35 2.14 2.41 -0.90
N LEU A 36 1.91 3.48 -0.15
CA LEU A 36 2.58 3.77 1.11
C LEU A 36 1.57 3.68 2.25
N ALA A 37 1.80 2.77 3.18
CA ALA A 37 1.22 2.83 4.52
C ALA A 37 2.24 3.49 5.45
N SER A 38 1.84 4.52 6.18
CA SER A 38 2.73 5.26 7.08
C SER A 38 2.07 5.62 8.40
N GLY A 39 2.89 5.87 9.43
CA GLY A 39 2.43 6.33 10.73
C GLY A 39 1.77 5.26 11.58
N PHE A 40 1.90 3.98 11.24
CA PHE A 40 1.26 2.90 11.98
C PHE A 40 2.13 2.36 13.13
N TYR A 41 1.46 1.79 14.12
CA TYR A 41 2.07 1.11 15.25
C TYR A 41 1.13 0.01 15.77
N PRO A 42 1.60 -1.20 16.15
CA PRO A 42 2.98 -1.72 16.00
C PRO A 42 3.35 -2.00 14.54
N ASP A 43 4.50 -2.61 14.26
CA ASP A 43 5.06 -2.81 12.92
C ASP A 43 4.35 -3.88 12.05
N HIS A 44 3.38 -4.60 12.61
CA HIS A 44 2.64 -5.64 11.89
C HIS A 44 1.55 -5.08 10.96
N LEU A 45 1.84 -5.05 9.67
CA LEU A 45 0.90 -4.62 8.62
C LEU A 45 1.14 -5.42 7.33
N SER A 46 0.08 -5.68 6.56
CA SER A 46 0.20 -6.26 5.22
C SER A 46 -0.47 -5.35 4.17
N LEU A 47 0.13 -5.30 2.97
CA LEU A 47 -0.40 -4.56 1.83
C LEU A 47 -0.83 -5.54 0.74
N VAL A 48 -2.06 -5.39 0.26
CA VAL A 48 -2.64 -6.20 -0.82
C VAL A 48 -3.10 -5.29 -1.95
N TRP A 49 -2.84 -5.70 -3.18
CA TRP A 49 -3.35 -5.02 -4.36
C TRP A 49 -4.60 -5.71 -4.92
N LYS A 50 -5.55 -4.90 -5.36
CA LYS A 50 -6.64 -5.34 -6.24
C LYS A 50 -6.64 -4.52 -7.52
N VAL A 51 -6.89 -5.19 -8.64
CA VAL A 51 -7.15 -4.55 -9.94
C VAL A 51 -8.54 -4.98 -10.40
N ASN A 52 -9.42 -4.01 -10.61
CA ASN A 52 -10.82 -4.26 -11.01
C ASN A 52 -11.57 -5.22 -10.06
N GLY A 53 -11.26 -5.13 -8.76
CA GLY A 53 -11.89 -5.96 -7.72
C GLY A 53 -11.26 -7.34 -7.50
N ALA A 54 -10.37 -7.79 -8.40
CA ALA A 54 -9.64 -9.04 -8.26
C ALA A 54 -8.28 -8.81 -7.58
N GLU A 55 -7.89 -9.70 -6.67
CA GLU A 55 -6.57 -9.65 -6.04
C GLU A 55 -5.45 -9.82 -7.09
N ARG A 56 -4.39 -9.03 -6.96
CA ARG A 56 -3.25 -9.02 -7.87
C ARG A 56 -1.98 -9.31 -7.08
N THR A 57 -1.25 -10.35 -7.51
CA THR A 57 0.09 -10.71 -7.01
C THR A 57 1.16 -10.54 -8.08
N GLU A 58 0.81 -10.70 -9.36
CA GLU A 58 1.72 -10.46 -10.47
C GLU A 58 2.18 -8.99 -10.52
N GLY A 59 3.50 -8.79 -10.64
CA GLY A 59 4.11 -7.47 -10.66
C GLY A 59 4.17 -6.76 -9.30
N VAL A 60 3.65 -7.39 -8.24
CA VAL A 60 3.68 -6.84 -6.88
C VAL A 60 5.02 -7.13 -6.21
N GLY A 61 5.62 -6.10 -5.63
CA GLY A 61 6.75 -6.21 -4.71
C GLY A 61 6.52 -5.33 -3.49
N THR A 62 6.39 -5.95 -2.32
CA THR A 62 6.27 -5.27 -1.03
C THR A 62 7.61 -5.35 -0.30
N ASP A 63 8.00 -4.25 0.35
CA ASP A 63 9.23 -4.24 1.15
C ASP A 63 9.14 -5.32 2.26
N GLU A 64 10.22 -6.06 2.51
CA GLU A 64 10.20 -7.20 3.44
C GLU A 64 10.02 -6.78 4.90
N ILE A 65 10.49 -5.58 5.25
CA ILE A 65 10.52 -5.05 6.60
C ILE A 65 9.97 -3.62 6.56
N SER A 66 9.16 -3.27 7.57
CA SER A 66 8.71 -1.90 7.76
C SER A 66 9.84 -0.97 8.20
N THR A 67 9.88 0.22 7.62
CA THR A 67 10.83 1.27 8.00
C THR A 67 10.38 1.95 9.30
N SER A 68 11.26 2.00 10.31
CA SER A 68 11.01 2.79 11.52
C SER A 68 11.22 4.28 11.26
N ASN A 69 10.29 5.10 11.73
CA ASN A 69 10.32 6.57 11.69
C ASN A 69 10.34 7.15 13.12
N GLY A 70 11.07 6.52 14.04
CA GLY A 70 11.07 6.86 15.46
C GLY A 70 10.03 6.04 16.22
N SER A 71 8.86 6.61 16.48
CA SER A 71 7.77 5.94 17.24
C SER A 71 6.75 5.21 16.37
N THR A 72 6.84 5.33 15.05
CA THR A 72 5.89 4.72 14.10
C THR A 72 6.62 4.07 12.94
N TYR A 73 5.90 3.30 12.15
CA TYR A 73 6.42 2.54 11.03
C TYR A 73 5.80 2.97 9.70
N SER A 74 6.50 2.64 8.62
CA SER A 74 6.02 2.75 7.24
C SER A 74 6.29 1.46 6.47
N LEU A 75 5.43 1.12 5.52
CA LEU A 75 5.58 -0.01 4.63
C LEU A 75 5.19 0.40 3.21
N THR A 76 6.01 0.03 2.23
CA THR A 76 5.76 0.35 0.83
C THR A 76 5.50 -0.92 0.03
N SER A 77 4.51 -0.88 -0.85
CA SER A 77 4.27 -1.89 -1.87
C SER A 77 4.21 -1.25 -3.25
N ARG A 78 4.80 -1.91 -4.24
CA ARG A 78 4.85 -1.44 -5.63
C ARG A 78 4.14 -2.43 -6.53
N LEU A 79 3.30 -1.92 -7.42
CA LEU A 79 2.63 -2.71 -8.46
C LEU A 79 3.18 -2.27 -9.81
N ARG A 80 3.92 -3.17 -10.48
CA ARG A 80 4.46 -2.96 -11.82
C ARG A 80 3.54 -3.56 -12.85
N ILE A 81 3.08 -2.74 -13.79
CA ILE A 81 2.18 -3.11 -14.88
C ILE A 81 2.65 -2.52 -16.20
N SER A 82 1.96 -2.89 -17.29
CA SER A 82 2.17 -2.25 -18.59
C SER A 82 1.62 -0.82 -18.60
N ALA A 83 2.22 0.05 -19.42
CA ALA A 83 1.66 1.38 -19.66
C ALA A 83 0.21 1.30 -20.20
N GLN A 84 -0.10 0.30 -21.03
CA GLN A 84 -1.45 0.10 -21.57
C GLN A 84 -2.50 -0.19 -20.49
N GLU A 85 -2.16 -1.02 -19.51
CA GLU A 85 -3.05 -1.32 -18.37
C GLU A 85 -3.27 -0.08 -17.51
N TRP A 86 -2.22 0.73 -17.27
CA TRP A 86 -2.36 2.00 -16.56
C TRP A 86 -3.21 3.02 -17.34
N SER A 87 -3.04 3.11 -18.66
CA SER A 87 -3.71 4.12 -19.49
C SER A 87 -5.19 3.86 -19.77
N ASN A 88 -5.76 2.76 -19.25
CA ASN A 88 -7.18 2.52 -19.32
C ASN A 88 -7.90 3.17 -18.12
N PRO A 89 -8.70 4.24 -18.32
CA PRO A 89 -9.38 4.94 -17.21
C PRO A 89 -10.48 4.10 -16.54
N LEU A 90 -10.90 2.99 -17.16
CA LEU A 90 -11.82 2.03 -16.55
C LEU A 90 -11.13 1.13 -15.53
N ASN A 91 -9.79 1.03 -15.57
CA ASN A 91 -9.07 0.22 -14.61
C ASN A 91 -9.01 0.92 -13.26
N ARG A 92 -9.46 0.21 -12.23
CA ARG A 92 -9.41 0.64 -10.82
C ARG A 92 -8.31 -0.13 -10.10
N PHE A 93 -7.33 0.60 -9.59
CA PHE A 93 -6.22 0.06 -8.79
C PHE A 93 -6.46 0.39 -7.33
N GLU A 94 -6.50 -0.64 -6.49
CA GLU A 94 -6.77 -0.51 -5.06
C GLU A 94 -5.66 -1.13 -4.24
N CYS A 95 -5.21 -0.41 -3.23
CA CYS A 95 -4.30 -0.89 -2.20
C CYS A 95 -5.07 -1.01 -0.88
N ILE A 96 -4.90 -2.16 -0.24
CA ILE A 96 -5.56 -2.52 1.01
C ILE A 96 -4.48 -2.76 2.05
N ALA A 97 -4.45 -1.91 3.08
CA ALA A 97 -3.64 -2.14 4.26
C ALA A 97 -4.45 -2.93 5.28
N LYS A 98 -4.03 -4.17 5.60
CA LYS A 98 -4.65 -5.00 6.63
C LYS A 98 -3.76 -5.04 7.87
N PHE A 99 -4.35 -4.78 9.03
CA PHE A 99 -3.67 -4.74 10.32
C PHE A 99 -4.61 -5.23 11.42
N PHE A 100 -4.06 -5.68 12.54
CA PHE A 100 -4.87 -6.08 13.70
C PHE A 100 -5.02 -4.92 14.68
N LYS A 101 -6.24 -4.67 15.11
CA LYS A 101 -6.56 -3.73 16.18
C LYS A 101 -7.38 -4.44 17.23
N ASN A 102 -6.83 -4.60 18.43
CA ASN A 102 -7.46 -5.32 19.55
C ASN A 102 -7.98 -6.70 19.13
N GLU A 103 -7.11 -7.52 18.52
CA GLU A 103 -7.41 -8.87 18.00
C GLU A 103 -8.40 -8.94 16.83
N VAL A 104 -8.92 -7.80 16.35
CA VAL A 104 -9.79 -7.71 15.18
C VAL A 104 -8.98 -7.34 13.95
N LEU A 105 -9.15 -8.08 12.85
CA LEU A 105 -8.56 -7.73 11.56
C LEU A 105 -9.33 -6.55 10.95
N GLU A 106 -8.66 -5.42 10.82
CA GLU A 106 -9.17 -4.22 10.16
C GLU A 106 -8.45 -3.99 8.82
N SER A 107 -9.07 -3.19 7.94
CA SER A 107 -8.51 -2.86 6.64
C SER A 107 -8.80 -1.43 6.23
N ILE A 108 -7.78 -0.73 5.76
CA ILE A 108 -7.89 0.59 5.13
C ILE A 108 -7.69 0.45 3.63
N HIS A 109 -8.66 0.98 2.88
CA HIS A 109 -8.71 0.88 1.42
C HIS A 109 -8.43 2.24 0.80
N LYS A 110 -7.55 2.26 -0.20
CA LYS A 110 -7.37 3.40 -1.11
C LYS A 110 -7.39 2.91 -2.54
N PHE A 111 -7.88 3.74 -3.43
CA PHE A 111 -7.90 3.43 -4.85
C PHE A 111 -7.64 4.67 -5.69
N ILE A 112 -7.11 4.42 -6.88
CA ILE A 112 -7.02 5.39 -7.96
C ILE A 112 -7.46 4.71 -9.26
N TYR A 113 -7.85 5.50 -10.24
CA TYR A 113 -8.16 5.02 -11.58
C TYR A 113 -6.94 5.20 -12.50
N GLY A 114 -6.90 4.38 -13.55
CA GLY A 114 -5.95 4.57 -14.63
C GLY A 114 -6.08 5.96 -15.27
N ASP A 115 -5.00 6.42 -15.88
CA ASP A 115 -4.91 7.73 -16.53
C ASP A 115 -4.25 7.60 -17.90
N ALA A 116 -4.94 8.09 -18.93
CA ALA A 116 -4.44 8.10 -20.30
C ALA A 116 -3.34 9.15 -20.54
N GLY A 117 -3.11 10.07 -19.59
CA GLY A 117 -2.00 11.03 -19.58
C GLY A 117 -2.40 12.47 -19.86
#